data_AF-A0A923QYB6-F1
#
_entry.id   AF-A0A923QYB6-F1
#
_cell.length_a   1.000
_cell.length_b   1.000
_cell.length_c   1.000
_cell.angle_alpha   90.00
_cell.angle_beta   90.00
_cell.angle_gamma   90.00
#
_symmetry.space_group_name_H-M   'P 1'
#
loop_
_entity.id
_entity.type
_entity.pdbx_description
1 polymer ?
#
loop_
_entity_poly.entity_id
_entity_poly.type
_entity_poly.pdbx_seq_one_letter_code
_entity_poly.pdbx_strand_id
1 'polypeptide(L)'
;MNHLVCFLVFFQFLFISFSSAAQDTTIIFPDGISIVLRKEFKNGKETYHLDKNQLKVINRQLKYLTNALKVHESTSSIYKDNEIALDSINTLYAQKASVEELNTESYKKAYEDLKEINNKYKVQLELCSMDLKRGAADLKQSGKKRKLIILKGAIAGVALGTILGIIISK
;
A
#
# COMPACT_ATOMS: atom_id res chain seq x y z
N MET A 1 -18.95 -25.26 -18.97
CA MET A 1 -19.99 -25.51 -19.99
C MET A 1 -19.39 -25.32 -21.40
N ASN A 2 -18.32 -26.05 -21.76
CA ASN A 2 -17.50 -25.73 -22.96
C ASN A 2 -17.49 -26.82 -24.04
N HIS A 3 -18.36 -27.82 -23.97
CA HIS A 3 -18.43 -28.87 -24.99
C HIS A 3 -19.50 -28.65 -26.07
N LEU A 4 -20.36 -27.65 -25.93
CA LEU A 4 -21.46 -27.41 -26.87
C LEU A 4 -21.02 -26.65 -28.14
N VAL A 5 -19.93 -25.86 -28.07
CA VAL A 5 -19.50 -25.00 -29.18
C VAL A 5 -18.67 -25.76 -30.23
N CYS A 6 -17.98 -26.84 -29.84
CA CYS A 6 -17.25 -27.67 -30.81
C CYS A 6 -18.15 -28.60 -31.64
N PHE A 7 -19.37 -28.88 -31.21
CA PHE A 7 -20.27 -29.81 -31.92
C PHE A 7 -21.04 -29.16 -33.08
N LEU A 8 -21.21 -27.82 -33.06
CA LEU A 8 -21.97 -27.08 -34.07
C LEU A 8 -21.16 -26.75 -35.33
N VAL A 9 -19.82 -26.78 -35.26
CA VAL A 9 -18.95 -26.52 -36.43
C VAL A 9 -18.75 -27.77 -37.29
N PHE A 10 -19.01 -28.98 -36.75
CA PHE A 10 -18.75 -30.24 -37.46
C PHE A 10 -19.95 -30.73 -38.31
N PHE A 11 -21.18 -30.28 -38.02
CA PHE A 11 -22.39 -30.89 -38.61
C PHE A 11 -22.89 -30.23 -39.92
N GLN A 12 -22.22 -29.18 -40.41
CA GLN A 12 -22.61 -28.53 -41.67
C GLN A 12 -21.91 -29.07 -42.92
N PHE A 13 -21.07 -30.12 -42.79
CA PHE A 13 -20.17 -30.57 -43.87
C PHE A 13 -20.64 -31.79 -44.68
N LEU A 14 -21.93 -32.17 -44.64
CA LEU A 14 -22.38 -33.43 -45.26
C LEU A 14 -23.61 -33.29 -46.16
N PHE A 15 -23.49 -32.46 -47.21
CA PHE A 15 -24.28 -32.61 -48.44
C PHE A 15 -23.40 -32.29 -49.64
N ILE A 16 -22.82 -33.33 -50.25
CA ILE A 16 -22.12 -33.23 -51.54
C ILE A 16 -23.13 -33.59 -52.62
N SER A 17 -23.64 -32.59 -53.33
CA SER A 17 -24.30 -32.76 -54.62
C SER A 17 -23.25 -32.54 -55.72
N PHE A 18 -23.04 -33.54 -56.58
CA PHE A 18 -22.16 -33.42 -57.74
C PHE A 18 -22.72 -32.38 -58.71
N SER A 19 -22.10 -31.20 -58.76
CA SER A 19 -22.28 -30.23 -59.83
C SER A 19 -20.90 -29.89 -60.39
N SER A 20 -20.69 -30.10 -61.68
CA SER A 20 -19.42 -29.90 -62.39
C SER A 20 -19.09 -28.43 -62.66
N ALA A 21 -19.54 -27.53 -61.79
CA ALA A 21 -19.09 -26.15 -61.76
C ALA A 21 -18.06 -26.03 -60.63
N ALA A 22 -16.86 -25.55 -60.93
CA ALA A 22 -15.89 -25.21 -59.91
C ALA A 22 -16.52 -24.18 -58.95
N GLN A 23 -16.99 -24.62 -57.78
CA GLN A 23 -17.52 -23.71 -56.77
C GLN A 23 -16.34 -23.08 -56.03
N ASP A 24 -16.30 -21.76 -56.04
CA ASP A 24 -15.36 -20.99 -55.25
C ASP A 24 -15.62 -21.21 -53.76
N THR A 25 -14.57 -21.41 -52.97
CA THR A 25 -14.68 -21.58 -51.52
C THR A 25 -14.54 -20.22 -50.86
N THR A 26 -15.56 -19.78 -50.12
CA THR A 26 -15.48 -18.54 -49.34
C THR A 26 -15.19 -18.85 -47.87
N ILE A 27 -14.12 -18.25 -47.33
CA ILE A 27 -13.77 -18.32 -45.90
C ILE A 27 -14.11 -16.98 -45.27
N ILE A 28 -14.95 -16.98 -44.23
CA ILE A 28 -15.37 -15.77 -43.53
C ILE A 28 -14.71 -15.72 -42.15
N PHE A 29 -14.01 -14.63 -41.86
CA PHE A 29 -13.39 -14.38 -40.54
C PHE A 29 -14.40 -13.71 -39.59
N PRO A 30 -14.21 -13.84 -38.26
CA PRO A 30 -15.11 -13.24 -37.26
C PRO A 30 -15.28 -11.71 -37.37
N ASP A 31 -14.35 -11.02 -38.02
CA ASP A 31 -14.38 -9.58 -38.28
C ASP A 31 -15.11 -9.20 -39.59
N GLY A 32 -15.79 -10.17 -40.23
CA GLY A 32 -16.63 -9.96 -41.41
C GLY A 32 -15.88 -10.02 -42.74
N ILE A 33 -14.62 -10.44 -42.74
CA ILE A 33 -13.79 -10.49 -43.95
C ILE A 33 -14.03 -11.80 -44.67
N SER A 34 -14.38 -11.69 -45.95
CA SER A 34 -14.52 -12.84 -46.83
C SER A 34 -13.28 -13.00 -47.72
N ILE A 35 -12.58 -14.13 -47.60
CA ILE A 35 -11.62 -14.59 -48.59
C ILE A 35 -12.36 -15.48 -49.59
N VAL A 36 -12.10 -15.29 -50.88
CA VAL A 36 -12.64 -16.16 -51.93
C VAL A 36 -11.48 -16.93 -52.56
N LEU A 37 -11.44 -18.23 -52.31
CA LEU A 37 -10.54 -19.15 -52.98
C LEU A 37 -11.19 -19.58 -54.29
N ARG A 38 -10.66 -19.07 -55.40
CA ARG A 38 -11.18 -19.41 -56.72
C ARG A 38 -10.70 -20.79 -57.14
N LYS A 39 -11.63 -21.68 -57.46
CA LYS A 39 -11.31 -23.03 -57.89
C LYS A 39 -11.25 -23.05 -59.42
N GLU A 40 -10.14 -23.54 -59.97
CA GLU A 40 -9.96 -23.71 -61.40
C GLU A 40 -9.62 -25.16 -61.71
N PHE A 41 -10.26 -25.75 -62.72
CA PHE A 41 -9.89 -27.06 -63.24
C PHE A 41 -9.13 -26.88 -64.57
N LYS A 42 -7.83 -27.20 -64.56
CA LYS A 42 -6.97 -27.16 -65.75
C LYS A 42 -6.24 -28.50 -65.91
N ASN A 43 -6.26 -29.06 -67.12
CA ASN A 43 -5.56 -30.31 -67.47
C ASN A 43 -5.87 -31.49 -66.53
N GLY A 44 -7.12 -31.65 -66.11
CA GLY A 44 -7.53 -32.71 -65.17
C GLY A 44 -7.02 -32.52 -63.74
N LYS A 45 -6.43 -31.35 -63.42
CA LYS A 45 -6.00 -30.98 -62.07
C LYS A 45 -6.84 -29.83 -61.55
N GLU A 46 -7.15 -29.92 -60.27
CA GLU A 46 -7.82 -28.87 -59.50
C GLU A 46 -6.77 -27.93 -58.89
N THR A 47 -6.87 -26.64 -59.19
CA THR A 47 -6.00 -25.59 -58.66
C THR A 47 -6.82 -24.54 -57.91
N TYR A 48 -6.28 -24.04 -56.81
CA TYR A 48 -6.90 -22.99 -56.00
C TYR A 48 -6.11 -21.70 -56.14
N HIS A 49 -6.81 -20.60 -56.42
CA HIS A 49 -6.22 -19.29 -56.61
C HIS A 49 -6.73 -18.31 -55.55
N LEU A 50 -5.81 -17.76 -54.79
CA LEU A 50 -6.06 -16.66 -53.88
C LEU A 50 -5.67 -15.34 -54.56
N ASP A 51 -6.56 -14.35 -54.53
CA ASP A 51 -6.26 -13.03 -55.05
C ASP A 51 -5.14 -12.35 -54.25
N LYS A 52 -4.19 -11.72 -54.96
CA LYS A 52 -3.03 -11.06 -54.34
C LYS A 52 -3.44 -9.91 -53.40
N ASN A 53 -4.55 -9.22 -53.67
CA ASN A 53 -5.06 -8.18 -52.79
C ASN A 53 -5.71 -8.77 -51.55
N GLN A 54 -6.43 -9.90 -51.67
CA GLN A 54 -6.94 -10.63 -50.51
C GLN A 54 -5.78 -11.08 -49.59
N LEU A 55 -4.69 -11.62 -50.15
CA LEU A 55 -3.50 -11.97 -49.38
C LEU A 55 -2.88 -10.76 -48.65
N LYS A 56 -2.84 -9.59 -49.30
CA LYS A 56 -2.34 -8.35 -48.68
C LYS A 56 -3.21 -7.89 -47.51
N VAL A 57 -4.54 -8.00 -47.63
CA VAL A 57 -5.50 -7.63 -46.58
C VAL A 57 -5.29 -8.53 -45.35
N ILE A 58 -5.24 -9.85 -45.57
CA ILE A 58 -4.96 -10.83 -44.51
C ILE A 58 -3.65 -10.51 -43.79
N ASN A 59 -2.58 -10.25 -44.55
CA ASN A 59 -1.28 -9.98 -43.95
C ASN A 59 -1.27 -8.67 -43.14
N ARG A 60 -1.99 -7.64 -43.61
CA ARG A 60 -2.14 -6.37 -42.87
C ARG A 60 -2.90 -6.58 -41.55
N GLN A 61 -3.96 -7.38 -41.56
CA GLN A 61 -4.72 -7.67 -40.35
C GLN A 61 -3.99 -8.56 -39.37
N LEU A 62 -3.28 -9.58 -39.86
CA LEU A 62 -2.43 -10.40 -39.03
C LEU A 62 -1.42 -9.52 -38.28
N LYS A 63 -0.78 -8.58 -38.98
CA LYS A 63 0.14 -7.60 -38.38
C LYS A 63 -0.57 -6.71 -37.35
N TYR A 64 -1.77 -6.24 -37.64
CA TYR A 64 -2.57 -5.44 -36.69
C TYR A 64 -2.92 -6.24 -35.43
N LEU A 65 -3.43 -7.46 -35.57
CA LEU A 65 -3.80 -8.35 -34.47
C LEU A 65 -2.58 -8.73 -33.62
N THR A 66 -1.44 -9.04 -34.24
CA THR A 66 -0.19 -9.30 -33.50
C THR A 66 0.24 -8.07 -32.70
N ASN A 67 0.14 -6.88 -33.28
CA ASN A 67 0.47 -5.64 -32.55
C ASN A 67 -0.52 -5.36 -31.42
N ALA A 68 -1.82 -5.56 -31.65
CA ALA A 68 -2.85 -5.41 -30.62
C ALA A 68 -2.64 -6.38 -29.46
N LEU A 69 -2.28 -7.64 -29.75
CA LEU A 69 -1.94 -8.63 -28.73
C LEU A 69 -0.74 -8.20 -27.90
N LYS A 70 0.35 -7.73 -28.53
CA LYS A 70 1.53 -7.22 -27.82
C LYS A 70 1.20 -6.03 -26.92
N VAL A 71 0.38 -5.10 -27.41
CA VAL A 71 -0.08 -3.95 -26.60
C VAL A 71 -0.92 -4.45 -25.42
N HIS A 72 -1.82 -5.41 -25.65
CA HIS A 72 -2.65 -5.98 -24.59
C HIS A 72 -1.81 -6.70 -23.52
N GLU A 73 -0.85 -7.53 -23.91
CA GLU A 73 0.08 -8.20 -23.00
C GLU A 73 0.91 -7.19 -22.19
N SER A 74 1.46 -6.17 -22.84
CA SER A 74 2.22 -5.12 -22.16
C SER A 74 1.35 -4.32 -21.17
N THR A 75 0.13 -3.95 -21.58
CA THR A 75 -0.81 -3.22 -20.72
C THR A 75 -1.22 -4.07 -19.52
N SER A 76 -1.49 -5.36 -19.73
CA SER A 76 -1.82 -6.32 -18.67
C SER A 76 -0.68 -6.47 -17.65
N SER A 77 0.57 -6.50 -18.11
CA SER A 77 1.74 -6.50 -17.22
C SER A 77 1.81 -5.23 -16.38
N ILE A 78 1.66 -4.05 -17.00
CA ILE A 78 1.68 -2.75 -16.30
C ILE A 78 0.58 -2.69 -15.25
N TYR A 79 -0.62 -3.19 -15.55
CA TYR A 79 -1.71 -3.25 -14.56
C TYR A 79 -1.34 -4.11 -13.34
N LYS A 80 -0.73 -5.28 -13.54
CA LYS A 80 -0.28 -6.14 -12.43
C LYS A 80 0.81 -5.46 -11.60
N ASP A 81 1.77 -4.81 -12.24
CA ASP A 81 2.83 -4.10 -11.53
C ASP A 81 2.27 -2.93 -10.69
N ASN A 82 1.28 -2.21 -11.21
CA ASN A 82 0.58 -1.16 -10.48
C ASN A 82 -0.25 -1.70 -9.29
N GLU A 83 -0.87 -2.88 -9.43
CA GLU A 83 -1.60 -3.54 -8.34
C GLU A 83 -0.65 -3.91 -7.19
N ILE A 84 0.52 -4.49 -7.51
CA ILE A 84 1.58 -4.79 -6.52
C ILE A 84 2.07 -3.52 -5.83
N ALA A 85 2.29 -2.43 -6.59
CA ALA A 85 2.70 -1.15 -6.01
C ALA A 85 1.64 -0.58 -5.06
N LEU A 86 0.35 -0.68 -5.42
CA LEU A 86 -0.75 -0.23 -4.58
C LEU A 86 -0.82 -1.02 -3.26
N ASP A 87 -0.69 -2.35 -3.32
CA ASP A 87 -0.66 -3.21 -2.14
C ASP A 87 0.51 -2.89 -1.20
N SER A 88 1.69 -2.61 -1.78
CA SER A 88 2.86 -2.18 -1.01
C SER A 88 2.61 -0.84 -0.30
N ILE A 89 2.02 0.13 -1.00
CA ILE A 89 1.65 1.44 -0.42
C ILE A 89 0.65 1.25 0.72
N ASN A 90 -0.40 0.45 0.52
CA ASN A 90 -1.40 0.17 1.55
C ASN A 90 -0.77 -0.47 2.80
N THR A 91 0.18 -1.39 2.60
CA THR A 91 0.92 -2.03 3.70
C THR A 91 1.75 -1.02 4.48
N LEU A 92 2.45 -0.11 3.80
CA LEU A 92 3.23 0.95 4.45
C LEU A 92 2.36 1.92 5.25
N TYR A 93 1.19 2.29 4.73
CA TYR A 93 0.23 3.13 5.46
C TYR A 93 -0.32 2.44 6.71
N ALA A 94 -0.66 1.15 6.62
CA ALA A 94 -1.11 0.36 7.77
C ALA A 94 -0.02 0.27 8.86
N GLN A 95 1.23 0.02 8.46
CA GLN A 95 2.37 0.00 9.39
C GLN A 95 2.56 1.36 10.06
N LYS A 96 2.53 2.45 9.28
CA LYS A 96 2.65 3.81 9.83
C LYS A 96 1.55 4.12 10.84
N ALA A 97 0.30 3.76 10.54
CA ALA A 97 -0.81 3.96 11.46
C ALA A 97 -0.60 3.21 12.79
N SER A 98 -0.14 1.96 12.74
CA SER A 98 0.15 1.17 13.95
C SER A 98 1.27 1.77 14.80
N VAL A 99 2.31 2.32 14.16
CA VAL A 99 3.41 3.01 14.86
C VAL A 99 2.94 4.32 15.48
N GLU A 100 2.09 5.09 14.80
CA GLU A 100 1.51 6.33 15.34
C GLU A 100 0.57 6.05 16.52
N GLU A 101 -0.19 4.95 16.48
CA GLU A 101 -1.02 4.49 17.61
C GLU A 101 -0.16 4.15 18.83
N LEU A 102 0.88 3.32 18.66
CA LEU A 102 1.84 2.98 19.72
C LEU A 102 2.54 4.22 20.30
N ASN A 103 2.94 5.15 19.44
CA ASN A 103 3.56 6.40 19.87
C ASN A 103 2.57 7.26 20.68
N THR A 104 1.31 7.35 20.23
CA THR A 104 0.27 8.10 20.93
C THR A 104 0.00 7.53 22.32
N GLU A 105 -0.07 6.20 22.47
CA GLU A 105 -0.21 5.55 23.77
C GLU A 105 1.01 5.82 24.68
N SER A 106 2.22 5.73 24.12
CA SER A 106 3.46 6.02 24.84
C SER A 106 3.51 7.47 25.34
N TYR A 107 3.14 8.44 24.48
CA TYR A 107 3.08 9.86 24.87
C TYR A 107 2.01 10.11 25.94
N LYS A 108 0.85 9.46 25.84
CA LYS A 108 -0.21 9.56 26.86
C LYS A 108 0.26 9.05 28.21
N LYS A 109 0.97 7.93 28.23
CA LYS A 109 1.56 7.38 29.46
C LYS A 109 2.61 8.32 30.05
N ALA A 110 3.56 8.78 29.23
CA ALA A 110 4.61 9.71 29.67
C ALA A 110 4.01 11.02 30.23
N TYR A 111 2.91 11.50 29.65
CA TYR A 111 2.20 12.67 30.16
C TYR A 111 1.58 12.43 31.55
N GLU A 112 0.90 11.29 31.76
CA GLU A 112 0.34 10.97 33.08
C GLU A 112 1.44 10.75 34.13
N ASP A 113 2.56 10.13 33.78
CA ASP A 113 3.72 9.97 34.67
C ASP A 113 4.29 11.34 35.09
N LEU A 114 4.48 12.27 34.13
CA LEU A 114 4.95 13.63 34.42
C LEU A 114 3.96 14.41 35.29
N LYS A 115 2.66 14.23 35.06
CA LYS A 115 1.61 14.85 35.87
C LYS A 115 1.61 14.32 37.29
N GLU A 116 1.82 13.02 37.50
CA GLU A 116 1.97 12.44 38.83
C GLU A 116 3.20 13.00 39.56
N ILE A 117 4.34 13.05 38.86
CA ILE A 117 5.59 13.63 39.40
C ILE A 117 5.38 15.10 39.78
N ASN A 118 4.76 15.90 38.92
CA ASN A 118 4.47 17.30 39.19
C ASN A 118 3.56 17.49 40.42
N ASN A 119 2.54 16.65 40.56
CA ASN A 119 1.68 16.66 41.75
C ASN A 119 2.46 16.31 43.03
N LYS A 120 3.35 15.32 42.98
CA LYS A 120 4.23 14.98 44.12
C LYS A 120 5.14 16.15 44.50
N TYR A 121 5.78 16.80 43.52
CA TYR A 121 6.62 17.97 43.79
C TYR A 121 5.83 19.15 44.34
N LYS A 122 4.62 19.40 43.85
CA LYS A 122 3.74 20.45 44.38
C LYS A 122 3.43 20.22 45.86
N VAL A 123 3.05 19.00 46.23
CA VAL A 123 2.79 18.64 47.64
C VAL A 123 4.05 18.81 48.49
N GLN A 124 5.21 18.36 48.00
CA GLN A 124 6.49 18.53 48.72
C GLN A 124 6.86 20.02 48.92
N LEU A 125 6.62 20.86 47.90
CA LEU A 125 6.85 22.31 48.00
C LEU A 125 5.89 22.98 48.98
N GLU A 126 4.62 22.57 49.01
CA GLU A 126 3.64 23.06 49.98
C GLU A 126 4.04 22.69 51.42
N LEU A 127 4.44 21.43 51.66
CA LEU A 127 4.95 20.98 52.95
C LEU A 127 6.22 21.75 53.35
N CYS A 128 7.18 21.89 52.43
CA CYS A 128 8.40 22.66 52.67
C CYS A 128 8.09 24.14 52.99
N SER A 129 7.14 24.75 52.29
CA SER A 129 6.69 26.11 52.58
C SER A 129 6.07 26.24 53.97
N MET A 130 5.25 25.26 54.38
CA MET A 130 4.68 25.23 55.73
C MET A 130 5.76 25.09 56.81
N ASP A 131 6.74 24.21 56.61
CA ASP A 131 7.84 24.01 57.55
C ASP A 131 8.73 25.26 57.64
N LEU A 132 9.01 25.92 56.51
CA LEU A 132 9.73 27.19 56.49
C LEU A 132 8.97 28.29 57.22
N LYS A 133 7.64 28.38 57.06
CA LYS A 133 6.80 29.35 57.79
C LYS A 133 6.79 29.08 59.30
N ARG A 134 6.69 27.82 59.72
CA ARG A 134 6.81 27.42 61.13
C ARG A 134 8.18 27.76 61.69
N GLY A 135 9.25 27.35 61.00
CA GLY A 135 10.62 27.65 61.41
C GLY A 135 10.89 29.17 61.51
N ALA A 136 10.34 29.97 60.59
CA ALA A 136 10.42 31.43 60.66
C ALA A 136 9.68 32.03 61.87
N ALA A 137 8.51 31.48 62.24
CA ALA A 137 7.78 31.88 63.43
C ALA A 137 8.57 31.54 64.71
N ASP A 138 9.11 30.31 64.80
CA ASP A 138 9.91 29.85 65.94
C ASP A 138 11.21 30.66 66.07
N LEU A 139 11.86 30.98 64.95
CA LEU A 139 13.01 31.87 64.91
C LEU A 139 12.67 33.25 65.48
N LYS A 140 11.53 33.83 65.09
CA LYS A 140 11.07 35.15 65.57
C LYS A 140 10.82 35.17 67.08
N GLN A 141 10.39 34.04 67.64
CA GLN A 141 10.13 33.87 69.08
C GLN A 141 11.38 33.49 69.90
N SER A 142 12.42 32.93 69.26
CA SER A 142 13.63 32.49 69.96
C SER A 142 14.68 33.61 70.17
N GLY A 143 15.34 33.61 71.34
CA GLY A 143 16.42 34.55 71.66
C GLY A 143 17.66 34.41 70.75
N LYS A 144 18.50 35.47 70.68
CA LYS A 144 19.63 35.63 69.74
C LYS A 144 20.50 34.38 69.50
N LYS A 145 20.74 33.53 70.50
CA LYS A 145 21.56 32.31 70.37
C LYS A 145 20.86 31.17 69.62
N ARG A 146 19.55 30.97 69.81
CA ARG A 146 18.78 29.91 69.11
C ARG A 146 18.57 30.25 67.63
N LYS A 147 18.40 31.54 67.30
CA LYS A 147 18.34 32.01 65.90
C LYS A 147 19.55 31.57 65.06
N LEU A 148 20.74 31.65 65.64
CA LEU A 148 22.00 31.42 64.92
C LEU A 148 22.23 29.92 64.64
N ILE A 149 21.73 29.03 65.51
CA ILE A 149 21.83 27.58 65.36
C ILE A 149 20.85 27.09 64.29
N ILE A 150 19.59 27.54 64.32
CA ILE A 150 18.58 27.15 63.33
C ILE A 150 18.95 27.65 61.93
N LEU A 151 19.49 28.88 61.81
CA LEU A 151 19.94 29.42 60.53
C LEU A 151 21.10 28.60 59.93
N LYS A 152 22.06 28.17 60.75
CA LYS A 152 23.15 27.28 60.28
C LYS A 152 22.62 25.91 59.85
N GLY A 153 21.66 25.35 60.58
CA GLY A 153 21.02 24.07 60.22
C GLY A 153 20.27 24.13 58.90
N ALA A 154 19.52 25.22 58.65
CA ALA A 154 18.79 25.40 57.40
C ALA A 154 19.72 25.55 56.18
N ILE A 155 20.80 26.32 56.31
CA ILE A 155 21.80 26.48 55.24
C ILE A 155 22.49 25.14 54.93
N ALA A 156 22.84 24.36 55.96
CA ALA A 156 23.43 23.04 55.78
C ALA A 156 22.45 22.06 55.10
N GLY A 157 21.17 22.10 55.47
CA GLY A 157 20.13 21.25 54.86
C GLY A 157 19.89 21.56 53.37
N VAL A 158 19.84 22.84 52.99
CA VAL A 158 19.66 23.26 51.58
C VAL A 158 20.90 22.90 50.74
N ALA A 159 22.10 23.08 51.29
CA ALA A 159 23.35 22.73 50.59
C ALA A 159 23.48 21.21 50.38
N LEU A 160 23.09 20.39 51.36
CA LEU A 160 23.12 18.92 51.22
C LEU A 160 22.02 18.40 50.29
N GLY A 161 20.80 18.97 50.37
CA GLY A 161 19.68 18.55 49.52
C GLY A 161 19.90 18.84 48.03
N THR A 162 20.53 19.97 47.70
CA THR A 162 20.85 20.32 46.30
C THR A 162 21.95 19.45 45.72
N ILE A 163 22.97 19.07 46.50
CA ILE A 163 24.04 18.17 46.03
C ILE A 163 23.53 16.74 45.80
N LEU A 164 22.71 16.19 46.70
CA LEU A 164 22.14 14.84 46.50
C LEU A 164 21.13 14.78 45.34
N GLY A 165 20.32 15.84 45.14
CA GLY A 165 19.37 15.90 44.04
C GLY A 165 20.04 15.92 42.65
N ILE A 166 21.21 16.54 42.54
CA ILE A 166 21.99 16.60 41.29
C ILE A 166 22.68 15.25 40.98
N ILE A 167 23.08 14.50 42.01
CA ILE A 167 23.76 13.20 41.84
C ILE A 167 22.78 12.09 41.43
N ILE A 168 21.51 12.14 41.88
CA ILE A 168 20.47 11.16 41.53
C ILE A 168 19.84 11.44 40.16
N SER A 169 20.02 12.64 39.61
CA SER A 169 19.47 13.06 38.31
C SER A 169 20.42 12.84 37.11
N LYS A 170 21.52 12.09 37.29
CA LYS A 170 22.42 11.61 36.22
C LYS A 170 22.25 10.10 36.06
#